data_AF-A0A3N4I8Y3-F1
#
_entry.id   AF-A0A3N4I8Y3-F1
#
_cell.length_a   1.000
_cell.length_b   1.000
_cell.length_c   1.000
_cell.angle_alpha   90.00
_cell.angle_beta   90.00
_cell.angle_gamma   90.00
#
_symmetry.space_group_name_H-M   'P 1'
#
loop_
_entity.id
_entity.type
_entity.pdbx_description
1 polymer ?
#
loop_
_entity_poly.entity_id
_entity_poly.type
_entity_poly.pdbx_seq_one_letter_code
_entity_poly.pdbx_strand_id
1 'polypeptide(L)'
;MTLPTYTHSGKTVWVKLHPKDTLKGLNPVFLTNPETHIAQVDPKTSFMAEWGITHNREKQPTGFSQKTEKTIKPAFVFEIKNSKGKSRKTKPTHEYDLDDVEDNHAADVMARMQVQHLYYNAATPEEQWIKHLAKAKEASLNSKENQQLVRDRQKQDYVVKICLEDLKNQQGEKFCYRIVQVSGGLPLNVFVDKVLLPVMGWSRNYHAYYFIDQHDGTVYGPSRSGFVDVKHQALRGVVWLDDEKYTLAHILKDKDSSLLFNYDLGDMWRHSITIASIHPASSSTSKITLLSGSGACPPEDRNLDPSWQDRYNILMGNRHTRAYNNLQHEIHSSMNYKDLPENHTLLGRGIPWQYDPHHFDLELFQQKLSDAVASRLSDKTGPKKFVANPYDIMAFQQGKRSGFMGLVPGMTMPPYEGSGKGSRLVQELQEDGIWYLCERVRSGEEPMLLCGACGKPEVVAEPELMKCGRCKGIWYCGKECQKGHWKVHKKVCVPGKTGKR
;
A
#
# COMPACT_ATOMS: atom_id res chain seq x y z
N MET A 1 16.11 -19.90 19.28
CA MET A 1 15.19 -21.05 19.15
C MET A 1 15.83 -21.89 18.08
N THR A 2 16.51 -22.98 18.42
CA THR A 2 17.42 -23.65 17.47
C THR A 2 16.64 -24.20 16.28
N LEU A 3 16.94 -23.69 15.09
CA LEU A 3 16.34 -24.18 13.86
C LEU A 3 16.98 -25.49 13.43
N PRO A 4 16.22 -26.40 12.78
CA PRO A 4 16.81 -27.61 12.23
C PRO A 4 17.80 -27.26 11.12
N THR A 5 18.97 -27.89 11.16
CA THR A 5 19.94 -27.87 10.07
C THR A 5 19.73 -29.07 9.15
N TYR A 6 19.89 -28.88 7.86
CA TYR A 6 19.82 -29.93 6.85
C TYR A 6 21.17 -30.04 6.12
N THR A 7 21.42 -31.18 5.48
CA THR A 7 22.58 -31.38 4.62
C THR A 7 22.12 -31.49 3.17
N HIS A 8 22.68 -30.65 2.29
CA HIS A 8 22.41 -30.70 0.85
C HIS A 8 23.70 -30.54 0.07
N SER A 9 24.01 -31.48 -0.82
CA SER A 9 25.26 -31.51 -1.61
C SER A 9 26.53 -31.31 -0.75
N GLY A 10 26.57 -31.90 0.45
CA GLY A 10 27.71 -31.81 1.37
C GLY A 10 27.81 -30.50 2.16
N LYS A 11 26.86 -29.57 2.03
CA LYS A 11 26.81 -28.31 2.79
C LYS A 11 25.70 -28.35 3.84
N THR A 12 25.93 -27.67 4.97
CA THR A 12 24.87 -27.37 5.93
C THR A 12 23.98 -26.26 5.36
N VAL A 13 22.67 -26.48 5.38
CA VAL A 13 21.65 -25.54 4.93
C VAL A 13 20.58 -25.38 6.00
N TRP A 14 19.99 -24.19 6.09
CA TRP A 14 19.04 -23.83 7.17
C TRP A 14 17.58 -23.83 6.71
N VAL A 15 17.35 -24.35 5.51
CA VAL A 15 16.05 -24.51 4.85
C VAL A 15 16.01 -25.87 4.19
N LYS A 16 14.83 -26.49 4.12
CA LYS A 16 14.67 -27.78 3.46
C LYS A 16 14.64 -27.58 1.95
N LEU A 17 15.65 -28.12 1.28
CA LEU A 17 15.75 -28.10 -0.18
C LEU A 17 15.14 -29.36 -0.79
N HIS A 18 14.55 -29.22 -1.98
CA HIS A 18 14.08 -30.35 -2.77
C HIS A 18 15.30 -31.17 -3.25
N PRO A 19 15.26 -32.52 -3.25
CA PRO A 19 16.42 -33.34 -3.62
C PRO A 19 17.00 -33.08 -5.02
N LYS A 20 16.15 -32.61 -5.94
CA LYS A 20 16.53 -32.24 -7.32
C LYS A 20 16.96 -30.77 -7.49
N ASP A 21 16.97 -29.99 -6.41
CA ASP A 21 17.42 -28.61 -6.44
C ASP A 21 18.95 -28.57 -6.49
N THR A 22 19.51 -27.92 -7.51
CA THR A 22 20.96 -27.96 -7.78
C THR A 22 21.74 -26.84 -7.08
N LEU A 23 21.11 -26.07 -6.18
CA LEU A 23 21.65 -24.86 -5.53
C LEU A 23 21.99 -23.71 -6.49
N LYS A 24 21.93 -23.94 -7.81
CA LYS A 24 22.25 -22.94 -8.82
C LYS A 24 21.15 -21.87 -8.85
N GLY A 25 21.51 -20.63 -8.50
CA GLY A 25 20.54 -19.52 -8.36
C GLY A 25 19.89 -19.43 -6.98
N LEU A 26 20.25 -20.30 -6.03
CA LEU A 26 19.79 -20.20 -4.65
C LEU A 26 20.46 -18.99 -3.97
N ASN A 27 19.68 -18.19 -3.24
CA ASN A 27 20.23 -17.07 -2.49
C ASN A 27 21.23 -17.60 -1.43
N PRO A 28 22.50 -17.14 -1.42
CA PRO A 28 23.51 -17.64 -0.51
C PRO A 28 23.16 -17.42 0.96
N VAL A 29 22.24 -16.49 1.28
CA VAL A 29 21.73 -16.26 2.63
C VAL A 29 21.18 -17.54 3.27
N PHE A 30 20.60 -18.46 2.48
CA PHE A 30 20.02 -19.71 2.99
C PHE A 30 21.07 -20.73 3.47
N LEU A 31 22.36 -20.46 3.21
CA LEU A 31 23.50 -21.23 3.71
C LEU A 31 24.07 -20.65 5.02
N THR A 32 23.53 -19.53 5.49
CA THR A 32 24.00 -18.84 6.71
C THR A 32 23.09 -19.14 7.90
N ASN A 33 23.59 -18.95 9.13
CA ASN A 33 22.76 -19.11 10.32
C ASN A 33 21.80 -17.90 10.45
N PRO A 34 20.47 -18.11 10.44
CA PRO A 34 19.50 -17.01 10.53
C PRO A 34 19.54 -16.28 11.88
N GLU A 35 20.01 -16.91 12.96
CA GLU A 35 20.19 -16.23 14.25
C GLU A 35 21.33 -15.19 14.21
N THR A 36 22.24 -15.31 13.24
CA THR A 36 23.34 -14.35 13.02
C THR A 36 23.22 -13.63 11.68
N HIS A 37 22.03 -13.64 11.06
CA HIS A 37 21.80 -12.98 9.78
C HIS A 37 22.01 -11.47 9.92
N ILE A 38 22.81 -10.91 9.01
CA ILE A 38 23.02 -9.46 8.92
C ILE A 38 22.12 -8.96 7.80
N ALA A 39 21.18 -8.09 8.17
CA ALA A 39 20.24 -7.49 7.24
C ALA A 39 20.99 -6.68 6.17
N GLN A 40 20.58 -6.84 4.91
CA GLN A 40 21.22 -6.23 3.75
C GLN A 40 20.48 -4.98 3.29
N VAL A 41 21.25 -3.94 2.99
CA VAL A 41 20.77 -2.71 2.36
C VAL A 41 20.71 -2.92 0.85
N ASP A 42 19.61 -2.52 0.22
CA ASP A 42 19.50 -2.49 -1.23
C ASP A 42 20.43 -1.39 -1.79
N PRO A 43 21.41 -1.74 -2.63
CA PRO A 43 22.40 -0.79 -3.14
C PRO A 43 21.79 0.29 -4.04
N LYS A 44 20.62 0.04 -4.66
CA LYS A 44 19.96 1.01 -5.55
C LYS A 44 19.17 2.04 -4.77
N THR A 45 18.51 1.61 -3.71
CA THR A 45 17.60 2.49 -2.95
C THR A 45 18.23 3.03 -1.67
N SER A 46 19.35 2.44 -1.23
CA SER A 46 19.98 2.69 0.08
C SER A 46 19.08 2.42 1.28
N PHE A 47 17.98 1.68 1.07
CA PHE A 47 17.08 1.26 2.13
C PHE A 47 17.30 -0.21 2.49
N MET A 48 16.96 -0.56 3.73
CA MET A 48 16.91 -1.95 4.15
C MET A 48 15.88 -2.70 3.31
N ALA A 49 16.29 -3.82 2.71
CA ALA A 49 15.42 -4.65 1.88
C ALA A 49 14.38 -5.39 2.74
N GLU A 50 13.33 -5.91 2.09
CA GLU A 50 12.33 -6.73 2.78
C GLU A 50 13.01 -7.95 3.45
N TRP A 51 12.78 -8.12 4.74
CA TRP A 51 13.45 -9.09 5.63
C TRP A 51 14.97 -9.02 5.66
N GLY A 52 15.54 -7.89 5.22
CA GLY A 52 16.99 -7.70 5.13
C GLY A 52 17.64 -8.63 4.13
N ILE A 53 16.90 -9.07 3.10
CA ILE A 53 17.38 -9.95 2.04
C ILE A 53 17.33 -9.17 0.74
N THR A 54 18.48 -8.93 0.13
CA THR A 54 18.47 -8.50 -1.27
C THR A 54 18.19 -9.73 -2.14
N HIS A 55 17.21 -9.62 -3.02
CA HIS A 55 17.19 -10.53 -4.16
C HIS A 55 18.12 -9.91 -5.21
N ASN A 56 18.72 -10.74 -6.07
CA ASN A 56 19.26 -10.26 -7.35
C ASN A 56 18.08 -9.76 -8.21
N ARG A 57 17.49 -8.61 -7.85
CA ARG A 57 16.41 -7.92 -8.57
C ARG A 57 16.98 -7.08 -9.71
N GLU A 58 18.14 -7.45 -10.26
CA GLU A 58 18.71 -6.74 -11.41
C GLU A 58 17.80 -6.78 -12.64
N LYS A 59 16.79 -7.67 -12.66
CA LYS A 59 15.94 -7.90 -13.84
C LYS A 59 14.45 -8.10 -13.51
N GLN A 60 13.87 -7.28 -12.65
CA GLN A 60 12.43 -7.05 -12.74
C GLN A 60 12.17 -5.95 -13.77
N PRO A 61 11.24 -6.13 -14.72
CA PRO A 61 10.86 -5.05 -15.62
C PRO A 61 10.27 -3.94 -14.76
N THR A 62 10.94 -2.79 -14.77
CA THR A 62 10.32 -1.53 -14.40
C THR A 62 9.39 -1.17 -15.54
N GLY A 63 8.10 -1.30 -15.30
CA GLY A 63 7.07 -0.98 -16.29
C GLY A 63 6.97 -1.98 -17.44
N PHE A 64 5.76 -2.05 -17.97
CA PHE A 64 5.48 -2.68 -19.24
C PHE A 64 5.95 -1.75 -20.37
N SER A 65 7.23 -1.36 -20.38
CA SER A 65 7.71 -0.48 -21.44
C SER A 65 8.02 -1.28 -22.71
N GLN A 66 7.40 -0.81 -23.78
CA GLN A 66 7.56 -1.16 -25.19
C GLN A 66 6.93 -2.49 -25.63
N LYS A 67 5.62 -2.40 -25.94
CA LYS A 67 5.21 -2.87 -27.26
C LYS A 67 6.03 -2.10 -28.31
N THR A 68 7.17 -2.64 -28.75
CA THR A 68 7.39 -2.66 -30.19
C THR A 68 6.38 -3.65 -30.75
N GLU A 69 5.53 -3.21 -31.68
CA GLU A 69 4.69 -4.08 -32.46
C GLU A 69 5.50 -5.25 -33.03
N LYS A 70 5.36 -6.43 -32.43
CA LYS A 70 5.66 -7.69 -33.08
C LYS A 70 4.42 -8.55 -32.96
N THR A 71 3.60 -8.46 -34.01
CA THR A 71 2.58 -9.43 -34.35
C THR A 71 3.19 -10.82 -34.30
N ILE A 72 2.89 -11.59 -33.25
CA ILE A 72 3.12 -13.03 -33.25
C ILE A 72 2.14 -13.60 -34.28
N LYS A 73 2.63 -13.92 -35.48
CA LYS A 73 1.89 -14.81 -36.38
C LYS A 73 1.89 -16.20 -35.72
N PRO A 74 0.75 -16.85 -35.50
CA PRO A 74 0.76 -18.27 -35.21
C PRO A 74 1.39 -18.99 -36.42
N ALA A 75 2.47 -19.71 -36.16
CA ALA A 75 3.08 -20.61 -37.12
C ALA A 75 2.18 -21.83 -37.33
N PHE A 76 1.14 -21.66 -38.14
CA PHE A 76 0.49 -22.73 -38.89
C PHE A 76 0.10 -22.15 -40.25
N VAL A 77 1.01 -22.21 -41.21
CA VAL A 77 0.66 -22.04 -42.63
C VAL A 77 0.34 -23.43 -43.15
N PHE A 78 -0.96 -23.74 -43.22
CA PHE A 78 -1.45 -24.70 -44.21
C PHE A 78 -1.32 -24.06 -45.58
N GLU A 79 -0.62 -24.73 -46.48
CA GLU A 79 -0.45 -24.34 -47.87
C GLU A 79 -1.80 -24.54 -48.61
N ILE A 80 -2.63 -23.49 -48.71
CA ILE A 80 -3.76 -23.48 -49.64
C ILE A 80 -3.29 -22.82 -50.93
N LYS A 81 -3.04 -23.64 -51.95
CA LYS A 81 -2.76 -23.19 -53.31
C LYS A 81 -4.04 -22.62 -53.92
N ASN A 82 -4.01 -21.35 -54.35
CA ASN A 82 -4.97 -20.82 -55.32
C ASN A 82 -4.33 -20.72 -56.72
N SER A 83 -5.16 -20.86 -57.74
CA SER A 83 -4.80 -21.29 -59.10
C SER A 83 -4.16 -20.24 -60.01
N LYS A 84 -3.49 -19.21 -59.50
CA LYS A 84 -2.93 -18.14 -60.34
C LYS A 84 -1.53 -17.66 -59.92
N GLY A 85 -0.61 -18.63 -59.78
CA GLY A 85 0.78 -18.43 -59.35
C GLY A 85 1.43 -17.11 -59.77
N LYS A 86 1.62 -16.22 -58.79
CA LYS A 86 2.61 -15.12 -58.84
C LYS A 86 3.16 -14.88 -57.43
N SER A 87 4.47 -14.99 -57.28
CA SER A 87 5.20 -14.54 -56.08
C SER A 87 5.85 -13.18 -56.37
N ARG A 88 5.94 -12.30 -55.36
CA ARG A 88 6.75 -11.07 -55.43
C ARG A 88 7.70 -11.05 -54.24
N LYS A 89 9.00 -11.16 -54.52
CA LYS A 89 10.10 -11.03 -53.55
C LYS A 89 10.49 -9.56 -53.41
N THR A 90 10.79 -9.12 -52.20
CA THR A 90 11.69 -7.98 -51.95
C THR A 90 12.68 -8.37 -50.85
N LYS A 91 13.96 -8.01 -51.04
CA LYS A 91 15.11 -8.34 -50.19
C LYS A 91 15.19 -7.37 -49.00
N PRO A 92 15.69 -7.80 -47.83
CA PRO A 92 16.15 -6.87 -46.79
C PRO A 92 17.59 -6.43 -47.07
N THR A 93 17.87 -5.16 -46.77
CA THR A 93 19.21 -4.60 -46.58
C THR A 93 19.32 -4.18 -45.13
N HIS A 94 20.54 -4.19 -44.61
CA HIS A 94 20.99 -3.93 -43.24
C HIS A 94 21.20 -5.14 -42.33
N GLU A 95 22.45 -5.58 -42.38
CA GLU A 95 23.20 -6.30 -41.36
C GLU A 95 23.49 -5.30 -40.21
N TYR A 96 23.19 -5.67 -38.97
CA TYR A 96 23.61 -4.96 -37.77
C TYR A 96 24.00 -5.98 -36.69
N ASP A 97 25.16 -5.73 -36.09
CA ASP A 97 25.84 -6.53 -35.08
C ASP A 97 24.97 -6.81 -33.84
N LEU A 98 25.01 -8.07 -33.40
CA LEU A 98 24.39 -8.58 -32.18
C LEU A 98 25.46 -8.75 -31.11
N ASP A 99 25.70 -7.71 -30.31
CA ASP A 99 26.54 -7.82 -29.12
C ASP A 99 25.69 -7.69 -27.83
N ASP A 100 25.56 -8.84 -27.16
CA ASP A 100 25.63 -9.09 -25.71
C ASP A 100 24.79 -8.26 -24.72
N VAL A 101 23.49 -8.62 -24.51
CA VAL A 101 22.79 -8.41 -23.21
C VAL A 101 21.77 -9.53 -22.82
N GLU A 102 21.48 -10.53 -23.65
CA GLU A 102 20.30 -11.41 -23.42
C GLU A 102 20.50 -12.69 -22.58
N ASP A 103 21.71 -13.20 -22.36
CA ASP A 103 21.88 -14.55 -21.79
C ASP A 103 21.54 -14.69 -20.29
N ASN A 104 21.78 -13.66 -19.48
CA ASN A 104 21.58 -13.75 -18.03
C ASN A 104 20.11 -13.59 -17.60
N HIS A 105 19.22 -13.09 -18.45
CA HIS A 105 17.81 -12.86 -18.07
C HIS A 105 16.98 -14.14 -18.19
N ALA A 106 17.14 -14.85 -19.31
CA ALA A 106 16.48 -16.13 -19.54
C ALA A 106 16.87 -17.16 -18.46
N ALA A 107 18.13 -17.17 -18.03
CA ALA A 107 18.61 -18.04 -16.96
C ALA A 107 17.93 -17.77 -15.61
N ASP A 108 17.74 -16.50 -15.22
CA ASP A 108 17.05 -16.13 -13.96
C ASP A 108 15.55 -16.47 -14.01
N VAL A 109 14.89 -16.21 -15.13
CA VAL A 109 13.48 -16.60 -15.34
C VAL A 109 13.31 -18.11 -15.25
N MET A 110 14.18 -18.88 -15.92
CA MET A 110 14.15 -20.34 -15.87
C MET A 110 14.44 -20.89 -14.47
N ALA A 111 15.37 -20.29 -13.72
CA ALA A 111 15.64 -20.67 -12.34
C ALA A 111 14.40 -20.45 -11.44
N ARG A 112 13.69 -19.32 -11.61
CA ARG A 112 12.45 -19.03 -10.86
C ARG A 112 11.33 -20.01 -11.22
N MET A 113 11.15 -20.31 -12.51
CA MET A 113 10.18 -21.31 -12.95
C MET A 113 10.51 -22.70 -12.40
N GLN A 114 11.79 -23.05 -12.34
CA GLN A 114 12.24 -24.31 -11.75
C GLN A 114 11.94 -24.38 -10.24
N VAL A 115 12.19 -23.31 -9.48
CA VAL A 115 11.80 -23.25 -8.06
C VAL A 115 10.29 -23.38 -7.90
N GLN A 116 9.50 -22.63 -8.68
CA GLN A 116 8.04 -22.76 -8.62
C GLN A 116 7.57 -24.18 -8.95
N HIS A 117 8.20 -24.85 -9.91
CA HIS A 117 7.87 -26.23 -10.26
C HIS A 117 8.26 -27.24 -9.17
N LEU A 118 9.49 -27.14 -8.65
CA LEU A 118 10.02 -28.07 -7.63
C LEU A 118 9.27 -27.96 -6.29
N TYR A 119 8.82 -26.76 -5.95
CA TYR A 119 8.15 -26.47 -4.68
C TYR A 119 6.65 -26.17 -4.87
N TYR A 120 6.02 -26.61 -5.96
CA TYR A 120 4.61 -26.30 -6.25
C TYR A 120 3.63 -26.63 -5.09
N ASN A 121 3.90 -27.71 -4.35
CA ASN A 121 3.11 -28.14 -3.19
C ASN A 121 3.86 -28.00 -1.85
N ALA A 122 4.91 -27.18 -1.79
CA ALA A 122 5.76 -27.03 -0.60
C ALA A 122 6.21 -25.57 -0.43
N ALA A 123 6.56 -25.18 0.80
CA ALA A 123 7.15 -23.88 1.03
C ALA A 123 8.51 -23.79 0.31
N THR A 124 8.72 -22.74 -0.50
CA THR A 124 10.03 -22.53 -1.14
C THR A 124 11.10 -22.27 -0.07
N PRO A 125 12.40 -22.43 -0.38
CA PRO A 125 13.48 -22.14 0.56
C PRO A 125 13.41 -20.70 1.12
N GLU A 126 13.04 -19.74 0.27
CA GLU A 126 12.84 -18.35 0.67
C GLU A 126 11.69 -18.19 1.66
N GLU A 127 10.55 -18.82 1.40
CA GLU A 127 9.41 -18.78 2.32
C GLU A 127 9.78 -19.34 3.69
N GLN A 128 10.50 -20.48 3.71
CA GLN A 128 10.96 -21.10 4.94
C GLN A 128 11.88 -20.15 5.70
N TRP A 129 12.88 -19.58 5.04
CA TRP A 129 13.82 -18.64 5.64
C TRP A 129 13.13 -17.42 6.25
N ILE A 130 12.26 -16.76 5.48
CA ILE A 130 11.51 -15.58 5.93
C ILE A 130 10.61 -15.94 7.12
N LYS A 131 9.92 -17.09 7.09
CA LYS A 131 9.10 -17.57 8.22
C LYS A 131 9.92 -17.73 9.51
N HIS A 132 11.18 -18.17 9.39
CA HIS A 132 12.08 -18.26 10.54
C HIS A 132 12.48 -16.90 11.09
N LEU A 133 12.87 -15.96 10.23
CA LEU A 133 13.17 -14.58 10.64
C LEU A 133 11.96 -13.92 11.31
N ALA A 134 10.76 -14.09 10.73
CA ALA A 134 9.51 -13.58 11.27
C ALA A 134 9.22 -14.14 12.67
N LYS A 135 9.39 -15.46 12.86
CA LYS A 135 9.18 -16.10 14.17
C LYS A 135 10.20 -15.63 15.20
N ALA A 136 11.47 -15.49 14.82
CA ALA A 136 12.52 -15.00 15.71
C ALA A 136 12.26 -13.55 16.13
N LYS A 137 11.89 -12.69 15.18
CA LYS A 137 11.50 -11.31 15.44
C LYS A 137 10.25 -11.22 16.32
N GLU A 138 9.19 -11.98 16.03
CA GLU A 138 7.98 -12.02 16.86
C GLU A 138 8.30 -12.48 18.30
N ALA A 139 9.19 -13.48 18.47
CA ALA A 139 9.63 -13.91 19.80
C ALA A 139 10.43 -12.81 20.53
N SER A 140 11.32 -12.09 19.83
CA SER A 140 12.08 -10.96 20.38
C SER A 140 11.17 -9.80 20.78
N LEU A 141 10.23 -9.42 19.91
CA LEU A 141 9.26 -8.36 20.17
C LEU A 141 8.37 -8.66 21.39
N ASN A 142 8.02 -9.94 21.58
CA ASN A 142 7.18 -10.40 22.68
C ASN A 142 7.96 -10.84 23.94
N SER A 143 9.29 -10.63 24.00
CA SER A 143 10.06 -10.92 25.21
C SER A 143 9.62 -10.00 26.35
N LYS A 144 9.70 -10.49 27.61
CA LYS A 144 9.31 -9.70 28.78
C LYS A 144 10.11 -8.39 28.90
N GLU A 145 11.41 -8.46 28.62
CA GLU A 145 12.29 -7.30 28.62
C GLU A 145 11.87 -6.27 27.56
N ASN A 146 11.59 -6.71 26.33
CA ASN A 146 11.19 -5.80 25.27
C ASN A 146 9.80 -5.20 25.52
N GLN A 147 8.85 -5.99 26.05
CA GLN A 147 7.52 -5.49 26.38
C GLN A 147 7.55 -4.36 27.40
N GLN A 148 8.44 -4.41 28.39
CA GLN A 148 8.60 -3.32 29.35
C GLN A 148 9.12 -2.05 28.68
N LEU A 149 10.18 -2.17 27.87
CA LEU A 149 10.73 -1.05 27.11
C LEU A 149 9.71 -0.43 26.14
N VAL A 150 8.88 -1.26 25.51
CA VAL A 150 7.79 -0.82 24.64
C VAL A 150 6.77 0.00 25.43
N ARG A 151 6.34 -0.45 26.62
CA ARG A 151 5.36 0.28 27.46
C ARG A 151 5.82 1.69 27.80
N ASP A 152 7.11 1.87 28.08
CA ASP A 152 7.67 3.18 28.39
C ASP A 152 7.70 4.09 27.15
N ARG A 153 8.06 3.53 25.98
CA ARG A 153 8.02 4.24 24.70
C ARG A 153 6.61 4.55 24.21
N GLN A 154 5.62 3.73 24.55
CA GLN A 154 4.22 3.99 24.18
C GLN A 154 3.73 5.33 24.75
N LYS A 155 4.22 5.72 25.93
CA LYS A 155 3.90 6.99 26.61
C LYS A 155 4.60 8.21 26.02
N GLN A 156 5.47 8.04 25.03
CA GLN A 156 6.18 9.13 24.36
C GLN A 156 5.40 9.61 23.13
N ASP A 157 5.58 10.89 22.76
CA ASP A 157 5.12 11.42 21.48
C ASP A 157 6.30 11.51 20.50
N TYR A 158 6.09 11.03 19.29
CA TYR A 158 7.03 11.09 18.19
C TYR A 158 6.58 12.18 17.23
N VAL A 159 7.46 13.11 16.90
CA VAL A 159 7.30 13.98 15.74
C VAL A 159 8.00 13.29 14.57
N VAL A 160 7.22 12.78 13.64
CA VAL A 160 7.72 12.04 12.47
C VAL A 160 7.59 12.87 11.21
N LYS A 161 8.59 12.78 10.33
CA LYS A 161 8.54 13.29 8.97
C LYS A 161 8.28 12.13 8.02
N ILE A 162 7.15 12.18 7.33
CA ILE A 162 6.74 11.25 6.28
C ILE A 162 7.10 11.91 4.95
N CYS A 163 8.01 11.32 4.17
CA CYS A 163 8.48 11.88 2.91
C CYS A 163 8.20 10.92 1.76
N LEU A 164 7.59 11.40 0.68
CA LEU A 164 7.44 10.64 -0.55
C LEU A 164 8.81 10.52 -1.24
N GLU A 165 9.20 9.28 -1.56
CA GLU A 165 10.52 8.96 -2.11
C GLU A 165 10.55 9.04 -3.64
N ASP A 166 9.40 8.79 -4.28
CA ASP A 166 9.28 8.62 -5.74
C ASP A 166 9.16 9.94 -6.52
N LEU A 167 9.25 11.08 -5.84
CA LEU A 167 9.07 12.40 -6.45
C LEU A 167 10.17 13.36 -6.04
N LYS A 168 10.86 13.90 -7.04
CA LYS A 168 11.87 14.96 -6.91
C LYS A 168 11.53 16.14 -7.80
N ASN A 169 11.89 17.34 -7.36
CA ASN A 169 11.80 18.54 -8.17
C ASN A 169 12.89 18.55 -9.26
N GLN A 170 12.94 19.62 -10.06
CA GLN A 170 13.94 19.78 -11.13
C GLN A 170 15.38 19.92 -10.59
N GLN A 171 15.53 20.24 -9.30
CA GLN A 171 16.81 20.30 -8.58
C GLN A 171 17.20 18.95 -7.96
N GLY A 172 16.37 17.92 -8.10
CA GLY A 172 16.62 16.59 -7.53
C GLY A 172 16.23 16.44 -6.04
N GLU A 173 15.51 17.41 -5.48
CA GLU A 173 15.12 17.46 -4.08
C GLU A 173 13.72 16.88 -3.86
N LYS A 174 13.53 16.16 -2.76
CA LYS A 174 12.22 15.68 -2.32
C LYS A 174 11.47 16.81 -1.62
N PHE A 175 10.26 17.11 -2.07
CA PHE A 175 9.47 18.23 -1.57
C PHE A 175 8.07 17.85 -1.06
N CYS A 176 7.60 16.62 -1.36
CA CYS A 176 6.32 16.13 -0.88
C CYS A 176 6.50 15.41 0.46
N TYR A 177 6.10 16.06 1.56
CA TYR A 177 6.25 15.50 2.91
C TYR A 177 5.18 16.03 3.90
N ARG A 178 5.02 15.32 5.01
CA ARG A 178 4.17 15.70 6.16
C ARG A 178 4.94 15.56 7.46
N ILE A 179 4.77 16.50 8.38
CA ILE A 179 5.30 16.43 9.74
C ILE A 179 4.14 16.22 10.71
N VAL A 180 4.14 15.10 11.40
CA VAL A 180 3.02 14.67 12.25
C VAL A 180 3.53 14.30 13.64
N GLN A 181 2.83 14.75 14.66
CA GLN A 181 2.99 14.27 16.04
C GLN A 181 2.02 13.12 16.31
N VAL A 182 2.54 12.00 16.80
CA VAL A 182 1.78 10.79 17.17
C VAL A 182 2.33 10.14 18.44
N SER A 183 1.51 9.44 19.19
CA SER A 183 1.97 8.63 20.34
C SER A 183 2.63 7.33 19.88
N GLY A 184 3.66 6.87 20.61
CA GLY A 184 4.23 5.52 20.44
C GLY A 184 3.24 4.38 20.63
N GLY A 185 2.16 4.65 21.37
CA GLY A 185 1.05 3.75 21.60
C GLY A 185 0.17 3.50 20.38
N LEU A 186 0.35 4.22 19.28
CA LEU A 186 -0.51 4.10 18.11
C LEU A 186 -0.25 2.76 17.38
N PRO A 187 -1.27 1.89 17.21
CA PRO A 187 -1.15 0.67 16.42
C PRO A 187 -0.80 0.97 14.96
N LEU A 188 -0.02 0.10 14.30
CA LEU A 188 0.44 0.34 12.92
C LEU A 188 -0.73 0.41 11.92
N ASN A 189 -1.72 -0.48 12.04
CA ASN A 189 -2.91 -0.44 11.19
C ASN A 189 -3.71 0.86 11.34
N VAL A 190 -3.81 1.36 12.58
CA VAL A 190 -4.47 2.63 12.89
C VAL A 190 -3.65 3.79 12.34
N PHE A 191 -2.32 3.75 12.46
CA PHE A 191 -1.46 4.78 11.89
C PHE A 191 -1.66 4.92 10.39
N VAL A 192 -1.81 3.81 9.65
CA VAL A 192 -2.12 3.88 8.21
C VAL A 192 -3.51 4.45 7.95
N ASP A 193 -4.54 3.83 8.52
CA ASP A 193 -5.93 4.18 8.23
C ASP A 193 -6.30 5.60 8.71
N LYS A 194 -5.76 6.03 9.85
CA LYS A 194 -6.17 7.27 10.53
C LYS A 194 -5.20 8.42 10.36
N VAL A 195 -3.96 8.15 9.97
CA VAL A 195 -2.93 9.20 9.90
C VAL A 195 -2.30 9.26 8.52
N LEU A 196 -1.55 8.24 8.09
CA LEU A 196 -0.76 8.29 6.84
C LEU A 196 -1.63 8.59 5.62
N LEU A 197 -2.68 7.79 5.38
CA LEU A 197 -3.52 7.99 4.21
C LEU A 197 -4.24 9.35 4.25
N PRO A 198 -4.85 9.79 5.37
CA PRO A 198 -5.45 11.12 5.47
C PRO A 198 -4.48 12.29 5.27
N VAL A 199 -3.29 12.27 5.87
CA VAL A 199 -2.34 13.39 5.77
C VAL A 199 -1.64 13.43 4.42
N MET A 200 -1.43 12.28 3.78
CA MET A 200 -0.99 12.23 2.39
C MET A 200 -2.16 12.54 1.44
N GLY A 201 -3.41 12.32 1.86
CA GLY A 201 -4.60 12.63 1.09
C GLY A 201 -5.10 11.48 0.23
N TRP A 202 -4.59 10.27 0.44
CA TRP A 202 -5.04 9.06 -0.22
C TRP A 202 -6.29 8.46 0.42
N SER A 203 -6.93 7.60 -0.37
CA SER A 203 -8.17 6.94 -0.05
C SER A 203 -7.96 5.85 0.98
N ARG A 204 -8.62 6.02 2.13
CA ARG A 204 -8.65 4.99 3.16
C ARG A 204 -9.31 3.72 2.64
N ASN A 205 -8.79 2.57 3.07
CA ASN A 205 -9.30 1.25 2.72
C ASN A 205 -9.26 0.92 1.21
N TYR A 206 -8.40 1.55 0.41
CA TYR A 206 -8.37 1.31 -1.04
C TYR A 206 -7.33 0.26 -1.43
N HIS A 207 -6.06 0.50 -1.10
CA HIS A 207 -4.97 -0.40 -1.43
C HIS A 207 -4.32 -1.04 -0.21
N ALA A 208 -3.61 -2.14 -0.45
CA ALA A 208 -2.72 -2.73 0.54
C ALA A 208 -1.45 -1.89 0.74
N TYR A 209 -0.73 -2.24 1.80
CA TYR A 209 0.49 -1.57 2.20
C TYR A 209 1.35 -2.50 3.04
N TYR A 210 2.61 -2.14 3.24
CA TYR A 210 3.44 -2.69 4.30
C TYR A 210 4.47 -1.68 4.78
N PHE A 211 4.98 -1.92 5.99
CA PHE A 211 6.13 -1.22 6.53
C PHE A 211 7.37 -2.10 6.46
N ILE A 212 8.54 -1.48 6.31
CA ILE A 212 9.84 -2.12 6.52
C ILE A 212 10.57 -1.39 7.64
N ASP A 213 10.89 -2.09 8.72
CA ASP A 213 11.81 -1.62 9.76
C ASP A 213 13.20 -1.43 9.17
N GLN A 214 13.71 -0.20 9.12
CA GLN A 214 14.99 0.09 8.48
C GLN A 214 16.20 -0.37 9.30
N HIS A 215 16.00 -0.87 10.52
CA HIS A 215 17.07 -1.47 11.30
C HIS A 215 17.42 -2.89 10.83
N ASP A 216 16.43 -3.72 10.50
CA ASP A 216 16.65 -5.14 10.19
C ASP A 216 15.82 -5.71 9.03
N GLY A 217 15.01 -4.87 8.39
CA GLY A 217 14.20 -5.24 7.23
C GLY A 217 12.89 -5.92 7.59
N THR A 218 12.54 -6.06 8.88
CA THR A 218 11.28 -6.70 9.29
C THR A 218 10.09 -6.04 8.58
N VAL A 219 9.22 -6.87 7.98
CA VAL A 219 8.05 -6.41 7.26
C VAL A 219 6.79 -6.53 8.13
N TYR A 220 5.99 -5.46 8.21
CA TYR A 220 4.69 -5.43 8.90
C TYR A 220 3.59 -5.05 7.93
N GLY A 221 2.45 -5.74 7.97
CA GLY A 221 1.39 -5.53 7.00
C GLY A 221 0.06 -6.16 7.40
N PRO A 222 -1.00 -5.92 6.60
CA PRO A 222 -2.35 -6.35 6.90
C PRO A 222 -2.54 -7.85 6.61
N SER A 223 -2.14 -8.70 7.58
CA SER A 223 -2.16 -10.17 7.50
C SER A 223 -3.51 -10.79 7.13
N ARG A 224 -4.61 -10.10 7.42
CA ARG A 224 -5.98 -10.52 7.10
C ARG A 224 -6.69 -9.40 6.36
N SER A 225 -6.56 -9.39 5.04
CA SER A 225 -7.17 -8.38 4.19
C SER A 225 -7.67 -8.94 2.86
N GLY A 226 -8.61 -8.20 2.24
CA GLY A 226 -9.21 -8.50 0.94
C GLY A 226 -8.74 -7.55 -0.16
N PHE A 227 -7.60 -6.87 0.04
CA PHE A 227 -7.05 -5.92 -0.93
C PHE A 227 -6.62 -6.66 -2.20
N VAL A 228 -6.98 -6.11 -3.36
CA VAL A 228 -6.78 -6.78 -4.66
C VAL A 228 -5.29 -6.88 -5.02
N ASP A 229 -4.53 -5.87 -4.66
CA ASP A 229 -3.11 -5.70 -4.92
C ASP A 229 -2.22 -6.55 -4.00
N VAL A 230 -2.77 -7.22 -2.96
CA VAL A 230 -2.05 -8.27 -2.19
C VAL A 230 -1.60 -9.42 -3.10
N LYS A 231 -2.20 -9.59 -4.28
CA LYS A 231 -1.68 -10.52 -5.31
C LYS A 231 -0.22 -10.26 -5.70
N HIS A 232 0.27 -9.03 -5.51
CA HIS A 232 1.67 -8.67 -5.74
C HIS A 232 2.58 -9.02 -4.57
N GLN A 233 2.06 -9.56 -3.45
CA GLN A 233 2.85 -9.94 -2.27
C GLN A 233 3.99 -10.92 -2.62
N ALA A 234 3.75 -11.87 -3.53
CA ALA A 234 4.79 -12.80 -3.99
C ALA A 234 5.99 -12.10 -4.66
N LEU A 235 5.82 -10.85 -5.13
CA LEU A 235 6.89 -10.02 -5.66
C LEU A 235 7.59 -9.17 -4.58
N ARG A 236 7.05 -9.14 -3.34
CA ARG A 236 7.30 -8.11 -2.31
C ARG A 236 7.50 -8.67 -0.89
N GLY A 237 7.93 -9.93 -0.77
CA GLY A 237 8.19 -10.58 0.52
C GLY A 237 7.05 -11.52 0.94
N VAL A 238 7.40 -12.76 1.26
CA VAL A 238 6.45 -13.87 1.45
C VAL A 238 5.58 -13.70 2.69
N VAL A 239 6.10 -13.11 3.76
CA VAL A 239 5.42 -13.00 5.07
C VAL A 239 5.55 -11.59 5.59
N TRP A 240 4.53 -11.11 6.28
CA TRP A 240 4.58 -9.91 7.10
C TRP A 240 4.11 -10.25 8.52
N LEU A 241 4.63 -9.53 9.51
CA LEU A 241 4.07 -9.52 10.84
C LEU A 241 2.74 -8.74 10.83
N ASP A 242 1.78 -9.21 11.61
CA ASP A 242 0.43 -8.63 11.66
C ASP A 242 0.44 -7.22 12.27
N ASP A 243 0.14 -6.22 11.44
CA ASP A 243 0.18 -4.80 11.80
C ASP A 243 -0.84 -4.38 12.87
N GLU A 244 -1.80 -5.24 13.21
CA GLU A 244 -2.74 -5.02 14.31
C GLU A 244 -2.15 -5.36 15.68
N LYS A 245 -1.06 -6.15 15.74
CA LYS A 245 -0.44 -6.58 17.01
C LYS A 245 0.60 -5.61 17.54
N TYR A 246 1.11 -4.72 16.70
CA TYR A 246 2.26 -3.88 17.01
C TYR A 246 1.92 -2.39 16.93
N THR A 247 2.66 -1.59 17.69
CA THR A 247 2.55 -0.13 17.73
C THR A 247 3.85 0.51 17.24
N LEU A 248 3.83 1.82 16.98
CA LEU A 248 5.03 2.58 16.59
C LEU A 248 6.20 2.36 17.58
N ALA A 249 5.93 2.28 18.89
CA ALA A 249 6.94 2.03 19.93
C ALA A 249 7.67 0.67 19.85
N HIS A 250 7.14 -0.29 19.07
CA HIS A 250 7.86 -1.54 18.81
C HIS A 250 9.01 -1.36 17.82
N ILE A 251 8.92 -0.34 16.95
CA ILE A 251 9.87 -0.12 15.85
C ILE A 251 10.70 1.15 16.06
N LEU A 252 10.05 2.27 16.41
CA LEU A 252 10.69 3.56 16.64
C LEU A 252 11.30 3.63 18.04
N LYS A 253 12.49 3.06 18.22
CA LYS A 253 13.15 2.90 19.53
C LYS A 253 13.86 4.16 20.00
N ASP A 254 14.45 4.90 19.07
CA ASP A 254 15.30 6.07 19.29
C ASP A 254 15.26 6.98 18.05
N LYS A 255 15.97 8.11 18.08
CA LYS A 255 15.95 9.12 16.99
C LYS A 255 16.49 8.61 15.65
N ASP A 256 17.31 7.56 15.65
CA ASP A 256 17.91 7.00 14.43
C ASP A 256 17.01 5.95 13.78
N SER A 257 15.96 5.52 14.50
CA SER A 257 14.95 4.62 13.99
C SER A 257 14.16 5.24 12.83
N SER A 258 13.90 4.43 11.81
CA SER A 258 13.09 4.84 10.65
C SER A 258 12.29 3.67 10.07
N LEU A 259 11.26 4.00 9.30
CA LEU A 259 10.42 3.05 8.57
C LEU A 259 10.43 3.41 7.09
N LEU A 260 10.37 2.40 6.24
CA LEU A 260 9.73 2.57 4.93
C LEU A 260 8.26 2.23 5.03
N PHE A 261 7.42 2.99 4.35
CA PHE A 261 6.00 2.72 4.14
C PHE A 261 5.73 2.63 2.65
N ASN A 262 5.39 1.42 2.20
CA ASN A 262 5.07 1.14 0.82
C ASN A 262 3.55 0.99 0.72
N TYR A 263 2.94 1.83 -0.11
CA TYR A 263 1.49 1.92 -0.31
C TYR A 263 1.13 1.64 -1.76
N ASP A 264 -0.01 0.99 -1.97
CA ASP A 264 -0.41 0.43 -3.25
C ASP A 264 0.59 -0.60 -3.74
N LEU A 265 0.31 -1.88 -3.52
CA LEU A 265 1.23 -2.93 -3.93
C LEU A 265 1.25 -3.13 -5.45
N GLY A 266 0.28 -2.54 -6.16
CA GLY A 266 0.29 -2.39 -7.61
C GLY A 266 1.29 -1.32 -8.02
N ASP A 267 1.13 -0.09 -7.53
CA ASP A 267 1.90 1.08 -7.97
C ASP A 267 3.21 1.35 -7.21
N MET A 268 3.32 0.82 -6.00
CA MET A 268 4.47 0.88 -5.12
C MET A 268 4.91 2.30 -4.75
N TRP A 269 4.01 3.10 -4.18
CA TRP A 269 4.36 4.40 -3.62
C TRP A 269 5.19 4.24 -2.36
N ARG A 270 6.44 4.72 -2.38
CA ARG A 270 7.42 4.58 -1.30
C ARG A 270 7.52 5.83 -0.47
N HIS A 271 7.52 5.66 0.85
CA HIS A 271 7.73 6.75 1.79
C HIS A 271 8.77 6.38 2.81
N SER A 272 9.65 7.32 3.14
CA SER A 272 10.45 7.25 4.34
C SER A 272 9.70 7.93 5.50
N ILE A 273 9.76 7.32 6.68
CA ILE A 273 9.24 7.87 7.92
C ILE A 273 10.42 7.95 8.90
N THR A 274 10.81 9.17 9.23
CA THR A 274 11.97 9.47 10.08
C THR A 274 11.54 10.27 11.30
N ILE A 275 12.30 10.16 12.39
CA ILE A 275 11.98 10.87 13.64
C ILE A 275 12.67 12.23 13.66
N ALA A 276 11.90 13.30 13.74
CA ALA A 276 12.41 14.65 13.95
C ALA A 276 12.68 14.92 15.43
N SER A 277 11.76 14.53 16.31
CA SER A 277 11.93 14.61 17.76
C SER A 277 11.11 13.53 18.50
N ILE A 278 11.53 13.25 19.73
CA ILE A 278 10.81 12.40 20.68
C ILE A 278 10.54 13.25 21.91
N HIS A 279 9.27 13.42 22.26
CA HIS A 279 8.86 14.10 23.48
C HIS A 279 8.66 13.05 24.59
N PRO A 280 9.33 13.20 25.74
CA PRO A 280 9.19 12.25 26.84
C PRO A 280 7.78 12.26 27.42
N ALA A 281 7.44 11.20 28.15
CA ALA A 281 6.12 11.02 28.75
C ALA A 281 5.64 12.20 29.60
N SER A 282 6.56 12.90 30.29
CA SER A 282 6.25 14.10 31.09
C SER A 282 5.72 15.29 30.27
N SER A 283 6.00 15.32 28.97
CA SER A 283 5.56 16.36 28.03
C SER A 283 4.63 15.82 26.92
N SER A 284 4.26 14.53 26.99
CA SER A 284 3.39 13.90 26.00
C SER A 284 1.96 14.45 26.11
N THR A 285 1.40 14.78 24.95
CA THR A 285 -0.03 15.03 24.81
C THR A 285 -0.79 13.75 24.45
N SER A 286 -0.07 12.79 23.87
CA SER A 286 -0.56 11.57 23.22
C SER A 286 -1.58 11.85 22.11
N LYS A 287 -1.67 13.09 21.62
CA LYS A 287 -2.61 13.49 20.57
C LYS A 287 -1.99 13.30 19.20
N ILE A 288 -2.84 13.01 18.22
CA ILE A 288 -2.46 13.00 16.81
C ILE A 288 -2.62 14.43 16.26
N THR A 289 -1.55 15.01 15.71
CA THR A 289 -1.57 16.37 15.15
C THR A 289 -0.71 16.45 13.90
N LEU A 290 -1.28 16.95 12.80
CA LEU A 290 -0.51 17.35 11.62
C LEU A 290 0.04 18.76 11.84
N LEU A 291 1.37 18.88 11.93
CA LEU A 291 2.06 20.11 12.29
C LEU A 291 2.38 20.96 11.05
N SER A 292 2.84 20.33 9.97
CA SER A 292 3.14 21.00 8.71
C SER A 292 3.24 20.00 7.57
N GLY A 293 3.38 20.51 6.35
CA GLY A 293 3.62 19.71 5.17
C GLY A 293 3.98 20.57 3.97
N SER A 294 4.37 19.92 2.89
CA SER A 294 4.72 20.54 1.62
C SER A 294 4.41 19.58 0.49
N GLY A 295 4.05 20.11 -0.68
CA GLY A 295 3.77 19.34 -1.88
C GLY A 295 2.44 18.59 -1.85
N ALA A 296 1.75 18.62 -2.97
CA ALA A 296 0.58 17.83 -3.23
C ALA A 296 0.98 16.35 -3.38
N CYS A 297 0.12 15.47 -2.87
CA CYS A 297 0.35 14.05 -2.99
C CYS A 297 -0.11 13.57 -4.38
N PRO A 298 0.58 12.60 -5.00
CA PRO A 298 0.17 12.07 -6.29
C PRO A 298 -1.27 11.52 -6.30
N PRO A 299 -1.93 11.51 -7.46
CA PRO A 299 -3.21 10.82 -7.64
C PRO A 299 -3.06 9.30 -7.41
N GLU A 300 -4.12 8.68 -6.93
CA GLU A 300 -4.25 7.21 -6.83
C GLU A 300 -4.11 6.54 -8.21
N ASP A 301 -3.53 5.34 -8.25
CA ASP A 301 -3.41 4.48 -9.45
C ASP A 301 -2.53 5.02 -10.60
N ARG A 302 -1.46 5.80 -10.34
CA ARG A 302 -0.64 6.49 -11.36
C ARG A 302 0.90 6.42 -11.25
N ASN A 303 1.52 5.45 -10.58
CA ASN A 303 2.97 5.50 -10.33
C ASN A 303 3.90 4.76 -11.30
N LEU A 304 3.47 3.71 -12.01
CA LEU A 304 4.42 2.80 -12.68
C LEU A 304 4.63 3.01 -14.18
N ASP A 305 3.63 3.43 -14.94
CA ASP A 305 3.78 3.56 -16.40
C ASP A 305 2.82 4.60 -17.03
N PRO A 306 3.35 5.76 -17.48
CA PRO A 306 4.66 6.31 -17.14
C PRO A 306 4.75 6.62 -15.64
N SER A 307 5.98 6.75 -15.13
CA SER A 307 6.19 7.01 -13.71
C SER A 307 5.61 8.34 -13.28
N TRP A 308 5.34 8.50 -11.98
CA TRP A 308 4.89 9.81 -11.50
C TRP A 308 5.93 10.91 -11.68
N GLN A 309 7.22 10.58 -11.64
CA GLN A 309 8.30 11.52 -11.96
C GLN A 309 8.21 12.03 -13.41
N ASP A 310 7.87 11.16 -14.36
CA ASP A 310 7.67 11.55 -15.76
C ASP A 310 6.45 12.45 -15.92
N ARG A 311 5.36 12.13 -15.22
CA ARG A 311 4.14 12.95 -15.18
C ARG A 311 4.39 14.32 -14.53
N TYR A 312 5.20 14.36 -13.47
CA TYR A 312 5.66 15.62 -12.88
C TYR A 312 6.43 16.48 -13.90
N ASN A 313 7.30 15.88 -14.72
CA ASN A 313 8.00 16.62 -15.76
C ASN A 313 7.04 17.25 -16.81
N ILE A 314 5.92 16.58 -17.10
CA ILE A 314 4.85 17.16 -17.94
C ILE A 314 4.20 18.36 -17.24
N LEU A 315 3.89 18.26 -15.94
CA LEU A 315 3.31 19.35 -15.15
C LEU A 315 4.21 20.58 -15.06
N MET A 316 5.53 20.37 -15.04
CA MET A 316 6.53 21.45 -15.04
C MET A 316 6.84 22.01 -16.43
N GLY A 317 6.29 21.40 -17.48
CA GLY A 317 6.46 21.82 -18.87
C GLY A 317 5.46 22.88 -19.33
N ASN A 318 5.17 22.87 -20.63
CA ASN A 318 4.24 23.82 -21.23
C ASN A 318 2.77 23.45 -20.92
N ARG A 319 2.11 24.35 -20.17
CA ARG A 319 0.71 24.24 -19.72
C ARG A 319 -0.33 24.28 -20.85
N HIS A 320 0.05 24.68 -22.06
CA HIS A 320 -0.85 24.74 -23.22
C HIS A 320 -0.84 23.47 -24.07
N THR A 321 -0.14 22.43 -23.64
CA THR A 321 -0.07 21.17 -24.38
C THR A 321 -1.26 20.26 -24.09
N ARG A 322 -1.62 19.42 -25.07
CA ARG A 322 -2.66 18.39 -24.88
C ARG A 322 -2.27 17.40 -23.77
N ALA A 323 -0.98 17.07 -23.66
CA ALA A 323 -0.46 16.19 -22.62
C ALA A 323 -0.71 16.75 -21.22
N TYR A 324 -0.43 18.04 -20.99
CA TYR A 324 -0.70 18.71 -19.72
C TYR A 324 -2.20 18.68 -19.38
N ASN A 325 -3.06 19.08 -20.32
CA ASN A 325 -4.50 19.13 -20.08
C ASN A 325 -5.11 17.74 -19.81
N ASN A 326 -4.71 16.73 -20.59
CA ASN A 326 -5.13 15.35 -20.36
C ASN A 326 -4.68 14.87 -18.96
N LEU A 327 -3.45 15.20 -18.57
CA LEU A 327 -2.94 14.84 -17.25
C LEU A 327 -3.72 15.52 -16.12
N GLN A 328 -4.09 16.80 -16.26
CA GLN A 328 -4.94 17.49 -15.27
C GLN A 328 -6.30 16.80 -15.11
N HIS A 329 -6.95 16.39 -16.20
CA HIS A 329 -8.19 15.62 -16.15
C HIS A 329 -7.99 14.24 -15.51
N GLU A 330 -6.92 13.54 -15.87
CA GLU A 330 -6.56 12.24 -15.28
C GLU A 330 -6.34 12.32 -13.76
N ILE A 331 -5.69 13.40 -13.30
CA ILE A 331 -5.48 13.65 -11.88
C ILE A 331 -6.83 13.93 -11.22
N HIS A 332 -7.63 14.84 -11.77
CA HIS A 332 -8.93 15.19 -11.20
C HIS A 332 -9.85 13.97 -11.08
N SER A 333 -9.85 13.07 -12.06
CA SER A 333 -10.67 11.84 -12.03
C SER A 333 -10.23 10.78 -11.02
N SER A 334 -9.09 10.96 -10.35
CA SER A 334 -8.56 9.97 -9.39
C SER A 334 -9.30 10.01 -8.05
N MET A 335 -9.28 8.89 -7.33
CA MET A 335 -10.06 8.69 -6.10
C MET A 335 -9.81 9.76 -5.01
N ASN A 336 -8.61 10.33 -4.95
CA ASN A 336 -8.26 11.35 -3.97
C ASN A 336 -8.51 12.80 -4.41
N TYR A 337 -8.89 13.03 -5.68
CA TYR A 337 -9.11 14.37 -6.24
C TYR A 337 -10.51 14.56 -6.84
N LYS A 338 -11.24 13.49 -7.16
CA LYS A 338 -12.53 13.52 -7.87
C LYS A 338 -13.63 14.32 -7.17
N ASP A 339 -13.57 14.44 -5.84
CA ASP A 339 -14.55 15.17 -5.05
C ASP A 339 -14.26 16.68 -4.99
N LEU A 340 -13.13 17.15 -5.56
CA LEU A 340 -12.83 18.57 -5.64
C LEU A 340 -13.67 19.22 -6.76
N PRO A 341 -14.10 20.48 -6.59
CA PRO A 341 -14.87 21.17 -7.62
C PRO A 341 -14.07 21.25 -8.94
N GLU A 342 -14.71 20.98 -10.07
CA GLU A 342 -14.07 21.14 -11.40
C GLU A 342 -13.65 22.58 -11.68
N ASN A 343 -14.32 23.55 -11.06
CA ASN A 343 -14.04 24.98 -11.22
C ASN A 343 -14.00 25.69 -9.87
N HIS A 344 -12.99 26.51 -9.66
CA HIS A 344 -12.97 27.51 -8.60
C HIS A 344 -13.81 28.72 -9.00
N THR A 345 -14.67 29.18 -8.09
CA THR A 345 -15.44 30.42 -8.28
C THR A 345 -14.66 31.59 -7.70
N LEU A 346 -13.71 32.14 -8.46
CA LEU A 346 -13.03 33.38 -8.08
C LEU A 346 -13.64 34.53 -8.89
N LEU A 347 -14.17 35.56 -8.21
CA LEU A 347 -14.74 36.76 -8.85
C LEU A 347 -15.88 36.48 -9.87
N GLY A 348 -16.65 35.40 -9.65
CA GLY A 348 -17.77 35.03 -10.54
C GLY A 348 -17.37 34.44 -11.88
N ARG A 349 -16.08 34.16 -12.11
CA ARG A 349 -15.59 33.40 -13.27
C ARG A 349 -15.21 31.99 -12.83
N GLY A 350 -15.67 30.98 -13.57
CA GLY A 350 -15.24 29.60 -13.37
C GLY A 350 -13.82 29.44 -13.87
N ILE A 351 -12.86 29.31 -12.94
CA ILE A 351 -11.47 28.97 -13.25
C ILE A 351 -11.35 27.45 -13.08
N PRO A 352 -10.95 26.69 -14.11
CA PRO A 352 -10.76 25.25 -13.97
C PRO A 352 -9.82 24.91 -12.81
N TRP A 353 -10.17 23.89 -12.05
CA TRP A 353 -9.29 23.32 -11.05
C TRP A 353 -7.99 22.87 -11.71
N GLN A 354 -6.87 23.13 -11.04
CA GLN A 354 -5.55 22.71 -11.49
C GLN A 354 -4.77 22.11 -10.34
N TYR A 355 -4.27 20.92 -10.58
CA TYR A 355 -3.27 20.29 -9.73
C TYR A 355 -1.96 21.07 -9.81
N ASP A 356 -1.51 21.58 -8.65
CA ASP A 356 -0.18 22.11 -8.44
C ASP A 356 0.63 21.13 -7.57
N PRO A 357 1.69 20.50 -8.10
CA PRO A 357 2.49 19.56 -7.32
C PRO A 357 3.10 20.21 -6.07
N HIS A 358 3.37 21.52 -6.07
CA HIS A 358 4.03 22.18 -4.94
C HIS A 358 3.05 22.72 -3.89
N HIS A 359 1.75 22.71 -4.18
CA HIS A 359 0.74 23.24 -3.27
C HIS A 359 0.45 22.27 -2.11
N PHE A 360 0.28 22.82 -0.90
CA PHE A 360 -0.20 22.08 0.25
C PHE A 360 -1.07 22.97 1.14
N ASP A 361 -2.30 22.52 1.40
CA ASP A 361 -3.26 23.19 2.29
C ASP A 361 -3.24 22.52 3.66
N LEU A 362 -2.58 23.15 4.63
CA LEU A 362 -2.46 22.57 5.98
C LEU A 362 -3.82 22.41 6.67
N GLU A 363 -4.72 23.39 6.54
CA GLU A 363 -6.01 23.39 7.23
C GLU A 363 -6.93 22.29 6.67
N LEU A 364 -6.98 22.15 5.35
CA LEU A 364 -7.73 21.08 4.69
C LEU A 364 -7.26 19.70 5.17
N PHE A 365 -5.96 19.48 5.25
CA PHE A 365 -5.41 18.18 5.66
C PHE A 365 -5.50 17.94 7.17
N GLN A 366 -5.48 18.99 8.00
CA GLN A 366 -5.83 18.88 9.42
C GLN A 366 -7.29 18.47 9.60
N GLN A 367 -8.20 19.00 8.77
CA GLN A 367 -9.60 18.59 8.76
C GLN A 367 -9.76 17.13 8.30
N LYS A 368 -9.11 16.72 7.20
CA LYS A 368 -9.10 15.32 6.74
C LYS A 368 -8.60 14.35 7.83
N LEU A 369 -7.53 14.72 8.53
CA LEU A 369 -6.99 13.95 9.65
C LEU A 369 -8.01 13.85 10.80
N SER A 370 -8.63 14.97 11.20
CA SER A 370 -9.67 14.99 12.23
C SER A 370 -10.87 14.11 11.86
N ASP A 371 -11.34 14.18 10.62
CA ASP A 371 -12.46 13.36 10.13
C ASP A 371 -12.11 11.87 10.10
N ALA A 372 -10.87 11.54 9.71
CA ALA A 372 -10.38 10.17 9.78
C ALA A 372 -10.36 9.66 11.22
N VAL A 373 -9.77 10.40 12.17
CA VAL A 373 -9.74 10.07 13.61
C VAL A 373 -11.16 9.90 14.19
N ALA A 374 -12.11 10.74 13.76
CA ALA A 374 -13.51 10.70 14.22
C ALA A 374 -14.36 9.59 13.59
N SER A 375 -13.91 9.00 12.48
CA SER A 375 -14.63 7.95 11.77
C SER A 375 -14.35 6.55 12.33
N ARG A 376 -15.13 5.56 11.90
CA ARG A 376 -14.86 4.14 12.17
C ARG A 376 -13.58 3.67 11.48
N LEU A 377 -12.92 2.68 12.06
CA LEU A 377 -11.79 1.98 11.44
C LEU A 377 -12.28 1.26 10.18
N SER A 378 -11.44 1.27 9.15
CA SER A 378 -11.70 0.54 7.92
C SER A 378 -11.83 -0.99 8.17
N ASP A 379 -12.69 -1.65 7.40
CA ASP A 379 -12.77 -3.12 7.35
C ASP A 379 -11.90 -3.61 6.20
N LYS A 380 -10.65 -3.95 6.50
CA LYS A 380 -9.66 -4.43 5.53
C LYS A 380 -10.08 -5.74 4.84
N THR A 381 -11.07 -6.47 5.36
CA THR A 381 -11.59 -7.69 4.71
C THR A 381 -12.50 -7.37 3.53
N GLY A 382 -12.98 -6.13 3.43
CA GLY A 382 -13.74 -5.64 2.29
C GLY A 382 -13.30 -4.23 1.94
N PRO A 383 -12.12 -4.06 1.32
CA PRO A 383 -11.63 -2.76 0.90
C PRO A 383 -12.50 -2.14 -0.20
N LYS A 384 -12.16 -0.94 -0.64
CA LYS A 384 -12.77 -0.32 -1.81
C LYS A 384 -12.35 -1.10 -3.06
N LYS A 385 -13.32 -1.43 -3.90
CA LYS A 385 -13.09 -2.08 -5.19
C LYS A 385 -14.13 -1.62 -6.20
N PHE A 386 -13.65 -1.33 -7.40
CA PHE A 386 -14.52 -1.13 -8.56
C PHE A 386 -14.98 -2.49 -9.09
N VAL A 387 -16.30 -2.67 -9.15
CA VAL A 387 -16.93 -3.85 -9.74
C VAL A 387 -17.96 -3.40 -10.76
N ALA A 388 -18.14 -4.20 -11.80
CA ALA A 388 -19.17 -4.00 -12.81
C ALA A 388 -19.72 -5.37 -13.23
N ASN A 389 -20.93 -5.38 -13.76
CA ASN A 389 -21.51 -6.56 -14.36
C ASN A 389 -20.79 -6.89 -15.68
N PRO A 390 -20.36 -8.14 -15.92
CA PRO A 390 -19.73 -8.52 -17.18
C PRO A 390 -20.56 -8.14 -18.42
N TYR A 391 -21.89 -8.21 -18.33
CA TYR A 391 -22.78 -7.79 -19.42
C TYR A 391 -22.68 -6.29 -19.69
N ASP A 392 -22.61 -5.46 -18.64
CA ASP A 392 -22.52 -4.00 -18.78
C ASP A 392 -21.17 -3.58 -19.35
N ILE A 393 -20.09 -4.27 -18.96
CA ILE A 393 -18.77 -4.10 -19.57
C ILE A 393 -18.84 -4.41 -21.07
N MET A 394 -19.44 -5.54 -21.46
CA MET A 394 -19.57 -5.93 -22.88
C MET A 394 -20.46 -4.94 -23.65
N ALA A 395 -21.57 -4.51 -23.07
CA ALA A 395 -22.47 -3.52 -23.65
C ALA A 395 -21.76 -2.17 -23.87
N PHE A 396 -20.99 -1.71 -22.89
CA PHE A 396 -20.21 -0.48 -22.98
C PHE A 396 -19.12 -0.59 -24.06
N GLN A 397 -18.40 -1.71 -24.13
CA GLN A 397 -17.41 -1.98 -25.18
C GLN A 397 -18.03 -1.99 -26.60
N GLN A 398 -19.31 -2.31 -26.71
CA GLN A 398 -20.10 -2.23 -27.95
C GLN A 398 -20.66 -0.82 -28.21
N GLY A 399 -20.32 0.18 -27.40
CA GLY A 399 -20.75 1.57 -27.57
C GLY A 399 -22.15 1.87 -27.04
N LYS A 400 -22.80 0.94 -26.31
CA LYS A 400 -24.08 1.23 -25.66
C LYS A 400 -23.88 2.23 -24.52
N ARG A 401 -24.83 3.15 -24.37
CA ARG A 401 -24.83 4.21 -23.35
C ARG A 401 -26.01 4.14 -22.38
N SER A 402 -26.86 3.12 -22.49
CA SER A 402 -28.06 2.93 -21.66
C SER A 402 -28.48 1.46 -21.65
N GLY A 403 -29.35 1.08 -20.70
CA GLY A 403 -29.85 -0.29 -20.58
C GLY A 403 -28.89 -1.25 -19.89
N PHE A 404 -27.99 -0.71 -19.05
CA PHE A 404 -27.13 -1.49 -18.19
C PHE A 404 -27.97 -2.23 -17.14
N MET A 405 -27.68 -3.51 -16.95
CA MET A 405 -28.36 -4.37 -15.98
C MET A 405 -28.00 -3.99 -14.54
N GLY A 406 -26.85 -3.34 -14.36
CA GLY A 406 -26.30 -2.99 -13.07
C GLY A 406 -25.86 -4.22 -12.28
N LEU A 407 -25.68 -4.03 -10.97
CA LEU A 407 -25.34 -5.11 -10.05
C LEU A 407 -26.49 -6.13 -9.94
N VAL A 408 -26.37 -7.25 -10.66
CA VAL A 408 -27.31 -8.37 -10.59
C VAL A 408 -26.73 -9.46 -9.67
N PRO A 409 -27.37 -9.79 -8.54
CA PRO A 409 -26.95 -10.88 -7.67
C PRO A 409 -26.79 -12.19 -8.44
N GLY A 410 -25.60 -12.81 -8.37
CA GLY A 410 -25.27 -14.07 -9.05
C GLY A 410 -24.62 -13.93 -10.43
N MET A 411 -24.79 -12.80 -11.12
CA MET A 411 -23.97 -12.46 -12.31
C MET A 411 -22.81 -11.54 -11.94
N THR A 412 -23.05 -10.66 -10.98
CA THR A 412 -21.99 -9.97 -10.24
C THR A 412 -21.80 -10.74 -8.95
N MET A 413 -20.67 -11.45 -8.82
CA MET A 413 -20.28 -11.98 -7.52
C MET A 413 -20.06 -10.78 -6.61
N PRO A 414 -20.76 -10.65 -5.47
CA PRO A 414 -20.38 -9.66 -4.47
C PRO A 414 -18.90 -9.89 -4.19
N PRO A 415 -18.03 -8.89 -4.34
CA PRO A 415 -16.58 -9.11 -4.22
C PRO A 415 -16.19 -9.66 -2.84
N TYR A 416 -17.10 -9.57 -1.87
CA TYR A 416 -16.93 -10.02 -0.50
C TYR A 416 -18.04 -11.02 -0.13
N GLU A 417 -17.69 -12.26 0.15
CA GLU A 417 -18.64 -13.29 0.58
C GLU A 417 -19.17 -13.05 2.00
N GLY A 418 -20.49 -13.03 2.16
CA GLY A 418 -21.20 -12.84 3.43
C GLY A 418 -21.12 -11.42 4.00
N SER A 419 -22.11 -10.99 4.79
CA SER A 419 -21.89 -9.87 5.72
C SER A 419 -21.16 -10.43 6.94
N GLY A 420 -19.89 -10.09 7.13
CA GLY A 420 -19.21 -10.40 8.39
C GLY A 420 -20.02 -9.86 9.57
N LYS A 421 -20.07 -10.59 10.69
CA LYS A 421 -20.71 -10.08 11.90
C LYS A 421 -20.09 -8.71 12.22
N GLY A 422 -20.87 -7.63 12.10
CA GLY A 422 -20.43 -6.27 12.41
C GLY A 422 -19.89 -5.43 11.24
N SER A 423 -20.07 -5.83 9.98
CA SER A 423 -19.90 -4.95 8.82
C SER A 423 -21.08 -5.01 7.85
N ARG A 424 -21.26 -3.96 7.05
CA ARG A 424 -22.28 -3.86 6.00
C ARG A 424 -21.60 -3.56 4.67
N LEU A 425 -22.11 -4.13 3.59
CA LEU A 425 -21.69 -3.77 2.24
C LEU A 425 -22.28 -2.39 1.89
N VAL A 426 -21.44 -1.51 1.33
CA VAL A 426 -21.81 -0.22 0.76
C VAL A 426 -21.44 -0.24 -0.71
N GLN A 427 -22.33 0.31 -1.54
CA GLN A 427 -22.18 0.33 -2.99
C GLN A 427 -22.58 1.72 -3.49
N GLU A 428 -21.75 2.29 -4.34
CA GLU A 428 -21.94 3.62 -4.91
C GLU A 428 -21.73 3.56 -6.42
N LEU A 429 -22.77 3.89 -7.18
CA LEU A 429 -22.72 3.94 -8.64
C LEU A 429 -21.81 5.12 -9.06
N GLN A 430 -20.84 4.85 -9.94
CA GLN A 430 -20.01 5.89 -10.53
C GLN A 430 -20.76 6.65 -11.63
N GLU A 431 -20.28 7.84 -11.98
CA GLU A 431 -20.91 8.71 -12.98
C GLU A 431 -21.02 8.09 -14.37
N ASP A 432 -20.13 7.15 -14.70
CA ASP A 432 -20.17 6.38 -15.94
C ASP A 432 -21.39 5.44 -16.06
N GLY A 433 -22.10 5.18 -14.95
CA GLY A 433 -23.29 4.33 -14.91
C GLY A 433 -23.00 2.83 -15.04
N ILE A 434 -21.74 2.42 -15.01
CA ILE A 434 -21.28 1.05 -15.28
C ILE A 434 -20.54 0.48 -14.07
N TRP A 435 -19.65 1.28 -13.49
CA TRP A 435 -18.82 0.87 -12.39
C TRP A 435 -19.47 1.21 -11.05
N TYR A 436 -19.27 0.32 -10.09
CA TYR A 436 -19.73 0.49 -8.72
C TYR A 436 -18.52 0.43 -7.80
N LEU A 437 -18.37 1.46 -6.96
CA LEU A 437 -17.44 1.42 -5.86
C LEU A 437 -18.10 0.62 -4.73
N CYS A 438 -17.49 -0.51 -4.35
CA CYS A 438 -17.97 -1.37 -3.28
C CYS A 438 -16.97 -1.40 -2.14
N GLU A 439 -17.44 -1.31 -0.89
CA GLU A 439 -16.64 -1.53 0.31
C GLU A 439 -17.45 -2.15 1.45
N ARG A 440 -16.78 -2.79 2.40
CA ARG A 440 -17.36 -3.11 3.71
C ARG A 440 -17.12 -1.96 4.67
N VAL A 441 -18.19 -1.47 5.27
CA VAL A 441 -18.16 -0.47 6.33
C VAL A 441 -18.55 -1.13 7.64
N ARG A 442 -17.73 -0.94 8.68
CA ARG A 442 -18.02 -1.43 10.04
C ARG A 442 -19.37 -0.87 10.52
N SER A 443 -20.24 -1.77 10.97
CA SER A 443 -21.59 -1.48 11.47
C SER A 443 -21.81 -1.99 12.89
N GLY A 444 -20.90 -2.80 13.42
CA GLY A 444 -20.93 -3.39 14.76
C GLY A 444 -20.19 -2.59 15.83
N GLU A 445 -19.74 -3.32 16.86
CA GLU A 445 -18.91 -2.77 17.94
C GLU A 445 -17.57 -2.32 17.39
N GLU A 446 -17.17 -1.10 17.76
CA GLU A 446 -15.92 -0.49 17.32
C GLU A 446 -14.82 -0.86 18.31
N PRO A 447 -13.65 -1.33 17.86
CA PRO A 447 -12.57 -1.67 18.78
C PRO A 447 -12.10 -0.43 19.54
N MET A 448 -11.82 -0.59 20.83
CA MET A 448 -11.32 0.45 21.71
C MET A 448 -9.83 0.69 21.44
N LEU A 449 -9.52 1.45 20.39
CA LEU A 449 -8.14 1.68 19.94
C LEU A 449 -7.65 3.10 20.21
N LEU A 450 -8.53 4.10 20.06
CA LEU A 450 -8.16 5.51 20.19
C LEU A 450 -9.35 6.41 20.51
N CYS A 451 -9.05 7.57 21.11
CA CYS A 451 -10.01 8.64 21.28
C CYS A 451 -10.37 9.26 19.92
N GLY A 452 -11.61 9.13 19.47
CA GLY A 452 -12.08 9.67 18.20
C GLY A 452 -12.24 11.21 18.15
N ALA A 453 -11.64 11.93 19.09
CA ALA A 453 -11.56 13.39 19.07
C ALA A 453 -10.11 13.88 18.95
N CYS A 454 -9.16 13.23 19.65
CA CYS A 454 -7.76 13.68 19.71
C CYS A 454 -6.76 12.62 19.26
N GLY A 455 -7.20 11.40 18.98
CA GLY A 455 -6.34 10.31 18.55
C GLY A 455 -5.57 9.60 19.66
N LYS A 456 -5.77 9.96 20.95
CA LYS A 456 -5.08 9.32 22.08
C LYS A 456 -5.28 7.80 22.06
N PRO A 457 -4.23 6.98 21.93
CA PRO A 457 -4.35 5.53 21.93
C PRO A 457 -4.84 4.99 23.27
N GLU A 458 -5.59 3.89 23.22
CA GLU A 458 -6.10 3.19 24.42
C GLU A 458 -4.96 2.76 25.35
N VAL A 459 -3.86 2.25 24.80
CA VAL A 459 -2.73 1.71 25.59
C VAL A 459 -2.04 2.75 26.50
N VAL A 460 -2.32 4.05 26.30
CA VAL A 460 -1.84 5.16 27.14
C VAL A 460 -2.97 6.03 27.70
N ALA A 461 -4.22 5.61 27.52
CA ALA A 461 -5.37 6.33 28.05
C ALA A 461 -5.55 5.99 29.53
N GLU A 462 -5.41 7.00 30.39
CA GLU A 462 -5.70 6.91 31.81
C GLU A 462 -6.69 8.03 32.19
N PRO A 463 -7.94 7.70 32.62
CA PRO A 463 -8.55 6.37 32.65
C PRO A 463 -8.85 5.78 31.25
N GLU A 464 -9.24 4.51 31.20
CA GLU A 464 -9.70 3.78 30.01
C GLU A 464 -10.72 4.59 29.19
N LEU A 465 -10.68 4.45 27.86
CA LEU A 465 -11.53 5.24 26.98
C LEU A 465 -13.02 4.99 27.25
N MET A 466 -13.80 6.07 27.32
CA MET A 466 -15.25 6.02 27.47
C MET A 466 -15.95 6.03 26.11
N LYS A 467 -16.89 5.09 25.90
CA LYS A 467 -17.71 5.05 24.68
C LYS A 467 -18.79 6.12 24.65
N CYS A 468 -19.15 6.56 23.45
CA CYS A 468 -20.35 7.37 23.24
C CYS A 468 -21.60 6.60 23.69
N GLY A 469 -22.34 7.14 24.66
CA GLY A 469 -23.53 6.48 25.21
C GLY A 469 -24.67 6.24 24.21
N ARG A 470 -24.72 7.02 23.11
CA ARG A 470 -25.77 6.93 22.08
C ARG A 470 -25.43 5.90 21.00
N CYS A 471 -24.32 6.09 20.27
CA CYS A 471 -23.98 5.23 19.14
C CYS A 471 -23.13 4.01 19.52
N LYS A 472 -22.39 4.08 20.63
CA LYS A 472 -21.41 3.07 21.06
C LYS A 472 -20.35 2.72 20.00
N GLY A 473 -20.18 3.57 18.99
CA GLY A 473 -19.27 3.36 17.85
C GLY A 473 -18.06 4.29 17.82
N ILE A 474 -17.81 5.02 18.91
CA ILE A 474 -16.64 5.90 19.07
C ILE A 474 -16.28 6.02 20.55
N TRP A 475 -14.99 6.21 20.82
CA TRP A 475 -14.38 6.22 22.13
C TRP A 475 -13.74 7.58 22.45
N TYR A 476 -13.69 7.97 23.72
CA TYR A 476 -13.16 9.26 24.17
C TYR A 476 -12.29 9.10 25.41
N CYS A 477 -11.18 9.82 25.51
CA CYS A 477 -10.33 9.80 26.71
C CYS A 477 -10.87 10.67 27.86
N GLY A 478 -12.06 11.24 27.71
CA GLY A 478 -12.69 12.06 28.74
C GLY A 478 -13.87 12.88 28.23
N LYS A 479 -14.62 13.44 29.18
CA LYS A 479 -15.82 14.26 28.91
C LYS A 479 -15.51 15.50 28.06
N GLU A 480 -14.32 16.08 28.22
CA GLU A 480 -13.92 17.26 27.46
C GLU A 480 -13.76 16.96 25.97
N CYS A 481 -13.08 15.86 25.62
CA CYS A 481 -13.00 15.39 24.24
C CYS A 481 -14.38 15.03 23.66
N GLN A 482 -15.25 14.40 24.46
CA GLN A 482 -16.61 14.08 24.02
C GLN A 482 -17.43 15.34 23.73
N LYS A 483 -17.43 16.33 24.64
CA LYS A 483 -18.16 17.59 24.48
C LYS A 483 -17.63 18.40 23.29
N GLY A 484 -16.30 18.49 23.16
CA GLY A 484 -15.66 19.19 22.05
C GLY A 484 -16.03 18.57 20.70
N HIS A 485 -15.94 17.24 20.59
CA HIS A 485 -16.26 16.52 19.36
C HIS A 485 -17.76 16.47 19.03
N TRP A 486 -18.65 16.63 20.03
CA TRP A 486 -20.10 16.52 19.83
C TRP A 486 -20.65 17.43 18.74
N LYS A 487 -20.04 18.61 18.54
CA LYS A 487 -20.42 19.57 17.48
C LYS A 487 -20.44 18.93 16.09
N VAL A 488 -19.49 18.03 15.82
CA VAL A 488 -19.35 17.29 14.56
C VAL A 488 -20.04 15.94 14.66
N HIS A 489 -19.74 15.18 15.72
CA HIS A 489 -20.23 13.80 15.88
C HIS A 489 -21.76 13.68 15.84
N LYS A 490 -22.50 14.67 16.35
CA LYS A 490 -23.98 14.63 16.37
C LYS A 490 -24.62 14.43 15.00
N LYS A 491 -23.93 14.82 13.91
CA LYS A 491 -24.40 14.68 12.52
C LYS A 491 -24.40 13.22 12.06
N VAL A 492 -23.52 12.39 12.61
CA VAL A 492 -23.32 10.98 12.20
C VAL A 492 -23.65 9.99 13.33
N CYS A 493 -24.02 10.48 14.51
CA CYS A 493 -24.31 9.68 15.69
C CYS A 493 -25.68 8.99 15.60
N VAL A 494 -25.70 7.74 15.12
CA VAL A 494 -26.89 6.90 15.05
C VAL A 494 -27.01 6.04 16.33
N PRO A 495 -28.19 5.91 16.97
CA PRO A 495 -28.37 5.03 18.12
C PRO A 495 -27.93 3.60 17.82
N GLY A 496 -27.09 3.02 18.67
CA GLY A 496 -26.67 1.62 18.50
C GLY A 496 -27.88 0.70 18.61
N LYS A 497 -28.02 -0.29 17.72
CA LYS A 497 -29.05 -1.33 17.85
C LYS A 497 -28.84 -2.03 19.19
N THR A 498 -29.64 -1.69 20.19
CA THR A 498 -29.73 -2.48 21.42
C THR A 498 -30.28 -3.83 20.99
N GLY A 499 -29.48 -4.90 21.11
CA GLY A 499 -30.05 -6.24 21.11
C GLY A 499 -31.20 -6.23 22.10
N LYS A 500 -32.42 -6.46 21.62
CA LYS A 500 -33.52 -6.84 22.50
C LYS A 500 -33.02 -8.07 23.25
N ARG A 501 -32.93 -7.95 24.58
CA ARG A 501 -32.66 -9.06 25.49
C ARG A 501 -33.67 -10.18 25.28
#